data_AF-A0A2C5YWM7-F1
#
_entry.id   AF-A0A2C5YWM7-F1
#
_cell.length_a   1.000
_cell.length_b   1.000
_cell.length_c   1.000
_cell.angle_alpha   90.00
_cell.angle_beta   90.00
_cell.angle_gamma   90.00
#
_symmetry.space_group_name_H-M   'P 1'
#
loop_
_entity.id
_entity.type
_entity.pdbx_description
1 polymer ?
#
loop_
_entity_poly.entity_id
_entity_poly.type
_entity_poly.pdbx_seq_one_letter_code
_entity_poly.pdbx_strand_id
1 'polypeptide(L)'
;MDSRQSVRPRVVGTICRSVARDLEKQHDWRSLEIVDGPDQLRPLIRGLPPQRLYLHPDDQVLALASEHVTGGKLHHQPEFEWVLPLHLSEAWSLANFATVFKSVTMVDSTVTKRVLLAIVHSDSTVVYYIMHQGIVKPRQN
;
A
#
# COMPACT_ATOMS: atom_id res chain seq x y z
N MET A 1 -12.94 16.06 31.24
CA MET A 1 -11.95 16.60 30.29
C MET A 1 -11.03 15.46 29.89
N ASP A 2 -11.35 14.78 28.80
CA ASP A 2 -10.70 13.52 28.41
C ASP A 2 -9.62 13.80 27.36
N SER A 3 -8.40 14.04 27.82
CA SER A 3 -7.22 14.43 27.04
C SER A 3 -6.65 13.31 26.16
N ARG A 4 -7.34 12.16 26.05
CA ARG A 4 -6.92 11.01 25.24
C ARG A 4 -7.38 11.06 23.78
N GLN A 5 -8.36 11.91 23.44
CA GLN A 5 -8.89 12.00 22.06
C GLN A 5 -8.07 12.90 21.13
N SER A 6 -7.29 13.86 21.64
CA SER A 6 -6.49 14.79 20.82
C SER A 6 -5.11 14.26 20.39
N VAL A 7 -4.64 13.16 20.98
CA VAL A 7 -3.28 12.62 20.75
C VAL A 7 -3.24 11.64 19.56
N ARG A 8 -4.34 10.91 19.31
CA ARG A 8 -4.41 9.87 18.26
C ARG A 8 -4.12 10.39 16.84
N PRO A 9 -4.64 11.55 16.40
CA PRO A 9 -4.34 12.08 15.06
C PRO A 9 -2.87 12.42 14.86
N ARG A 10 -2.19 12.92 15.90
CA ARG A 10 -0.78 13.32 15.85
C ARG A 10 0.17 12.12 15.70
N VAL A 11 -0.13 11.01 16.39
CA VAL A 11 0.67 9.78 16.31
C VAL A 11 0.56 9.16 14.92
N VAL A 12 -0.67 9.03 14.40
CA VAL A 12 -0.92 8.50 13.06
C VAL A 12 -0.20 9.31 11.97
N GLY A 13 -0.29 10.65 12.04
CA GLY A 13 0.44 11.51 11.10
C GLY A 13 1.96 11.37 11.21
N THR A 14 2.50 11.08 12.39
CA THR A 14 3.94 10.86 12.59
C THR A 14 4.39 9.53 12.00
N ILE A 15 3.63 8.46 12.22
CA ILE A 15 3.90 7.15 11.60
C ILE A 15 3.87 7.28 10.07
N CYS A 16 2.85 7.96 9.52
CA CYS A 16 2.73 8.19 8.09
C CYS A 16 3.97 8.91 7.51
N ARG A 17 4.40 10.01 8.14
CA ARG A 17 5.62 10.73 7.72
C ARG A 17 6.89 9.88 7.86
N SER A 18 6.98 9.06 8.90
CA SER A 18 8.13 8.15 9.09
C SER A 18 8.22 7.13 7.97
N VAL A 19 7.10 6.48 7.64
CA VAL A 19 7.03 5.53 6.52
C VAL A 19 7.32 6.22 5.19
N ALA A 20 6.76 7.41 4.94
CA ALA A 20 7.05 8.15 3.70
C ALA A 20 8.55 8.45 3.56
N ARG A 21 9.22 8.84 4.65
CA ARG A 21 10.67 9.08 4.64
C ARG A 21 11.47 7.79 4.42
N ASP A 22 11.05 6.68 5.02
CA ASP A 22 11.69 5.38 4.83
C ASP A 22 11.58 4.92 3.37
N LEU A 23 10.38 5.00 2.78
CA LEU A 23 10.13 4.74 1.36
C LEU A 23 11.03 5.60 0.45
N GLU A 24 11.14 6.89 0.74
CA GLU A 24 11.95 7.82 -0.05
C GLU A 24 13.45 7.54 0.06
N LYS A 25 13.96 7.38 1.31
CA LYS A 25 15.39 7.40 1.60
C LYS A 25 16.05 6.03 1.61
N GLN A 26 15.31 4.98 1.94
CA GLN A 26 15.83 3.60 2.02
C GLN A 26 15.39 2.73 0.85
N HIS A 27 14.26 3.07 0.22
CA HIS A 27 13.67 2.27 -0.85
C HIS A 27 13.57 2.99 -2.20
N ASP A 28 14.12 4.21 -2.32
CA ASP A 28 14.16 5.01 -3.55
C ASP A 28 12.79 5.29 -4.21
N TRP A 29 11.71 5.33 -3.42
CA TRP A 29 10.40 5.68 -3.93
C TRP A 29 10.34 7.16 -4.32
N ARG A 30 9.54 7.45 -5.35
CA ARG A 30 9.34 8.79 -5.91
C ARG A 30 7.87 9.16 -5.92
N SER A 31 7.59 10.43 -6.16
CA SER A 31 6.22 10.96 -6.28
C SER A 31 5.33 10.56 -5.10
N LEU A 32 5.90 10.64 -3.89
CA LEU A 32 5.20 10.30 -2.65
C LEU A 32 4.22 11.41 -2.29
N GLU A 33 2.96 11.03 -2.10
CA GLU A 33 1.86 11.90 -1.69
C GLU A 33 1.18 11.29 -0.48
N ILE A 34 0.95 12.08 0.57
CA ILE A 34 0.13 11.67 1.70
C ILE A 34 -1.31 12.05 1.38
N VAL A 35 -2.14 11.04 1.15
CA VAL A 35 -3.56 11.21 0.86
C VAL A 35 -4.34 11.08 2.16
N ASP A 36 -4.96 12.17 2.57
CA ASP A 36 -5.81 12.27 3.75
C ASP A 36 -7.12 12.95 3.35
N GLY A 37 -8.23 12.54 3.96
CA GLY A 37 -9.55 13.00 3.56
C GLY A 37 -10.68 12.36 4.38
N PRO A 38 -11.91 12.86 4.22
CA PRO A 38 -13.06 12.43 5.03
C PRO A 38 -13.45 10.97 4.80
N ASP A 39 -13.14 10.42 3.62
CA ASP A 39 -13.46 9.05 3.24
C ASP A 39 -12.37 8.05 3.65
N GLN A 40 -11.21 8.55 4.09
CA GLN A 40 -10.09 7.74 4.55
C GLN A 40 -10.23 7.48 6.05
N LEU A 41 -10.14 6.21 6.45
CA LEU A 41 -10.07 5.82 7.86
C LEU A 41 -8.86 6.50 8.56
N ARG A 42 -7.79 6.73 7.79
CA ARG A 42 -6.56 7.41 8.21
C ARG A 42 -5.73 7.77 6.97
N PRO A 43 -4.71 8.64 7.12
CA PRO A 43 -3.79 8.97 6.03
C PRO A 43 -3.15 7.73 5.40
N LEU A 44 -3.16 7.70 4.08
CA LEU A 44 -2.47 6.73 3.23
C LEU A 44 -1.31 7.42 2.50
N ILE A 45 -0.39 6.64 1.96
CA ILE A 45 0.69 7.15 1.12
C ILE A 45 0.49 6.58 -0.28
N ARG A 46 0.49 7.43 -1.29
CA ARG A 46 0.53 7.04 -2.70
C ARG A 46 1.91 7.34 -3.25
N GLY A 47 2.51 6.42 -3.99
CA GLY A 47 3.91 6.57 -4.39
C GLY A 47 4.33 5.67 -5.53
N LEU A 48 5.47 5.98 -6.16
CA LEU A 48 6.05 5.20 -7.25
C LEU A 48 7.33 4.49 -6.77
N PRO A 49 7.33 3.15 -6.64
CA PRO A 49 8.52 2.39 -6.30
C PRO A 49 9.55 2.43 -7.44
N PRO A 50 10.85 2.13 -7.18
CA PRO A 50 11.87 2.11 -8.23
C PRO A 50 11.67 0.97 -9.24
N GLN A 51 10.99 -0.10 -8.82
CA GLN A 51 10.64 -1.25 -9.64
C GLN A 51 9.25 -1.74 -9.25
N ARG A 52 8.58 -2.44 -10.17
CA ARG A 52 7.27 -3.04 -9.89
C ARG A 52 7.39 -4.06 -8.76
N LEU A 53 6.70 -3.82 -7.65
CA LEU A 53 6.81 -4.64 -6.43
C LEU A 53 6.12 -6.00 -6.58
N TYR A 54 5.03 -6.06 -7.34
CA TYR A 54 4.24 -7.27 -7.50
C TYR A 54 3.50 -7.29 -8.82
N LEU A 55 3.41 -8.48 -9.42
CA LEU A 55 2.59 -8.75 -10.57
C LEU A 55 1.52 -9.77 -10.16
N HIS A 56 0.24 -9.41 -10.26
CA HIS A 56 -0.83 -10.32 -9.88
C HIS A 56 -0.80 -11.59 -10.76
N PRO A 57 -1.06 -12.80 -10.23
CA PRO A 57 -1.06 -14.02 -11.04
C PRO A 57 -1.96 -13.92 -12.27
N ASP A 58 -3.16 -13.35 -12.14
CA ASP A 58 -4.05 -13.13 -13.29
C ASP A 58 -3.43 -12.20 -14.34
N ASP A 59 -2.70 -11.18 -13.88
CA ASP A 59 -2.00 -10.26 -14.77
C ASP A 59 -0.79 -10.95 -15.41
N GLN A 60 -0.15 -11.93 -14.76
CA GLN A 60 0.90 -12.77 -15.37
C GLN A 60 0.34 -13.62 -16.50
N VAL A 61 -0.84 -14.22 -16.33
CA VAL A 61 -1.46 -15.05 -17.37
C VAL A 61 -1.81 -14.21 -18.59
N LEU A 62 -2.42 -13.04 -18.38
CA LEU A 62 -2.74 -12.09 -19.46
C LEU A 62 -1.46 -11.62 -20.17
N ALA A 63 -0.41 -11.37 -19.39
CA ALA A 63 0.87 -10.91 -19.89
C ALA A 63 1.56 -12.02 -20.73
N LEU A 64 1.63 -13.27 -20.24
CA LEU A 64 2.19 -14.40 -21.00
C LEU A 64 1.44 -14.67 -22.32
N ALA A 65 0.12 -14.44 -22.32
CA ALA A 65 -0.71 -14.55 -23.52
C ALA A 65 -0.38 -13.45 -24.54
N SER A 66 -0.14 -12.21 -24.10
CA SER A 66 0.24 -11.12 -25.01
C SER A 66 1.70 -11.22 -25.48
N GLU A 67 2.60 -11.78 -24.67
CA GLU A 67 4.00 -12.07 -25.05
C GLU A 67 4.10 -13.06 -26.21
N HIS A 68 3.30 -14.13 -26.19
CA HIS A 68 3.21 -15.09 -27.28
C HIS A 68 2.74 -14.46 -28.60
N VAL A 69 1.93 -13.40 -28.52
CA VAL A 69 1.37 -12.72 -29.70
C VAL A 69 2.31 -11.61 -30.20
N THR A 70 3.03 -10.92 -29.32
CA THR A 70 3.71 -9.65 -29.62
C THR A 70 5.24 -9.73 -29.54
N GLY A 71 5.81 -10.80 -28.96
CA GLY A 71 7.26 -11.05 -28.87
C GLY A 71 8.06 -10.08 -27.98
N GLY A 72 7.42 -9.10 -27.35
CA GLY A 72 8.05 -8.13 -26.47
C GLY A 72 8.06 -8.58 -25.01
N LYS A 73 9.20 -8.47 -24.31
CA LYS A 73 9.32 -8.76 -22.87
C LYS A 73 8.38 -7.88 -22.04
N LEU A 74 7.61 -8.50 -21.16
CA LEU A 74 6.54 -7.86 -20.38
C LEU A 74 7.02 -6.84 -19.36
N HIS A 75 6.44 -5.64 -19.48
CA HIS A 75 6.04 -4.66 -18.46
C HIS A 75 6.60 -4.79 -17.03
N HIS A 76 7.87 -4.44 -16.87
CA HIS A 76 8.52 -4.12 -15.59
C HIS A 76 8.37 -2.66 -15.15
N GLN A 77 7.47 -1.89 -15.80
CA GLN A 77 7.33 -0.48 -15.48
C GLN A 77 6.82 -0.31 -14.05
N PRO A 78 7.40 0.62 -13.28
CA PRO A 78 6.86 1.03 -12.00
C PRO A 78 5.40 1.46 -12.11
N GLU A 79 4.58 1.05 -11.16
CA GLU A 79 3.18 1.45 -11.04
C GLU A 79 3.00 2.20 -9.72
N PHE A 80 2.06 3.14 -9.68
CA PHE A 80 1.74 3.79 -8.41
C PHE A 80 1.14 2.76 -7.45
N GLU A 81 1.66 2.74 -6.23
CA GLU A 81 1.24 1.84 -5.17
C GLU A 81 0.69 2.64 -4.00
N TRP A 82 -0.31 2.05 -3.35
CA TRP A 82 -0.89 2.54 -2.12
C TRP A 82 -0.25 1.86 -0.93
N VAL A 83 0.19 2.66 0.04
CA VAL A 83 0.80 2.19 1.27
C VAL A 83 -0.07 2.60 2.46
N LEU A 84 -0.41 1.62 3.29
CA LEU A 84 -1.09 1.80 4.57
C LEU A 84 -0.03 1.75 5.69
N PRO A 85 0.35 2.90 6.28
CA PRO A 85 1.25 2.92 7.43
C PRO A 85 0.52 2.38 8.66
N LEU A 86 1.15 1.58 9.50
CA LEU A 86 0.55 1.00 10.71
C LEU A 86 1.59 0.95 11.82
N HIS A 87 1.20 1.08 13.08
CA HIS A 87 2.06 0.68 14.20
C HIS A 87 1.74 -0.76 14.63
N LEU A 88 2.75 -1.55 15.01
CA LEU A 88 2.58 -2.97 15.35
C LEU A 88 1.57 -3.21 16.49
N SER A 89 1.45 -2.27 17.43
CA SER A 89 0.53 -2.39 18.56
C SER A 89 -0.93 -2.04 18.24
N GLU A 90 -1.24 -1.66 16.99
CA GLU A 90 -2.61 -1.33 16.59
C GLU A 90 -3.46 -2.59 16.37
N ALA A 91 -4.68 -2.58 16.90
CA ALA A 91 -5.65 -3.64 16.63
C ALA A 91 -6.50 -3.29 15.40
N TRP A 92 -6.37 -4.08 14.34
CA TRP A 92 -7.11 -3.90 13.09
C TRP A 92 -8.14 -5.02 12.87
N SER A 93 -9.38 -4.62 12.58
CA SER A 93 -10.42 -5.55 12.16
C SER A 93 -10.38 -5.75 10.64
N LEU A 94 -10.96 -6.86 10.16
CA LEU A 94 -11.15 -7.08 8.73
C LEU A 94 -12.00 -5.98 8.09
N ALA A 95 -13.00 -5.45 8.83
CA ALA A 95 -13.83 -4.35 8.36
C ALA A 95 -13.02 -3.06 8.13
N ASN A 96 -12.03 -2.78 9.00
CA ASN A 96 -11.15 -1.62 8.82
C ASN A 96 -10.32 -1.75 7.54
N PHE A 97 -9.75 -2.93 7.27
CA PHE A 97 -9.02 -3.18 6.03
C PHE A 97 -9.91 -3.08 4.80
N ALA A 98 -11.14 -3.61 4.86
CA ALA A 98 -12.11 -3.47 3.77
C ALA A 98 -12.45 -1.99 3.49
N THR A 99 -12.56 -1.16 4.53
CA THR A 99 -12.76 0.30 4.38
C THR A 99 -11.58 0.97 3.70
N VAL A 100 -10.33 0.55 3.99
CA VAL A 100 -9.14 1.07 3.29
C VAL A 100 -9.24 0.81 1.79
N PHE A 101 -9.51 -0.43 1.37
CA PHE A 101 -9.67 -0.76 -0.06
C PHE A 101 -10.79 0.04 -0.74
N LYS A 102 -11.92 0.25 -0.04
CA LYS A 102 -13.00 1.11 -0.53
C LYS A 102 -12.53 2.55 -0.72
N SER A 103 -11.83 3.13 0.26
CA SER A 103 -11.33 4.50 0.19
C SER A 103 -10.34 4.70 -0.96
N VAL A 104 -9.47 3.74 -1.22
CA VAL A 104 -8.52 3.80 -2.34
C VAL A 104 -9.26 3.73 -3.68
N THR A 105 -10.24 2.83 -3.79
CA THR A 105 -11.05 2.67 -5.00
C THR A 105 -11.83 3.95 -5.33
N MET A 106 -12.25 4.71 -4.32
CA MET A 106 -12.92 6.01 -4.51
C MET A 106 -11.98 7.08 -5.07
N VAL A 107 -10.70 7.08 -4.67
CA VAL A 107 -9.72 8.07 -5.14
C VAL A 107 -9.25 7.76 -6.56
N ASP A 108 -8.79 6.54 -6.81
CA ASP A 108 -8.22 6.16 -8.11
C ASP A 108 -9.29 5.73 -9.14
N SER A 109 -10.58 5.73 -8.76
CA SER A 109 -11.72 5.28 -9.58
C SER A 109 -11.56 3.88 -10.18
N THR A 110 -10.62 3.09 -9.68
CA THR A 110 -10.26 1.75 -10.14
C THR A 110 -10.18 0.80 -8.97
N VAL A 111 -10.59 -0.45 -9.19
CA VAL A 111 -10.57 -1.48 -8.13
C VAL A 111 -9.13 -1.84 -7.83
N THR A 112 -8.69 -1.49 -6.62
CA THR A 112 -7.32 -1.72 -6.18
C THR A 112 -7.14 -3.15 -5.68
N LYS A 113 -6.40 -3.97 -6.45
CA LYS A 113 -6.18 -5.39 -6.14
C LYS A 113 -5.29 -5.63 -4.91
N ARG A 114 -4.48 -4.64 -4.52
CA ARG A 114 -3.50 -4.77 -3.44
C ARG A 114 -3.18 -3.43 -2.77
N VAL A 115 -2.77 -3.50 -1.51
CA VAL A 115 -2.22 -2.37 -0.75
C VAL A 115 -0.96 -2.88 -0.04
N LEU A 116 0.09 -2.06 0.00
CA LEU A 116 1.29 -2.33 0.76
C LEU A 116 1.08 -1.92 2.22
N LEU A 117 1.17 -2.86 3.15
CA LEU A 117 1.19 -2.57 4.59
C LEU A 117 2.60 -2.20 5.00
N ALA A 118 2.78 -1.05 5.64
CA ALA A 118 4.04 -0.62 6.22
C ALA A 118 3.91 -0.58 7.75
N ILE A 119 4.38 -1.64 8.42
CA ILE A 119 4.24 -1.83 9.86
C ILE A 119 5.49 -1.30 10.55
N VAL A 120 5.32 -0.23 11.32
CA VAL A 120 6.36 0.40 12.12
C VAL A 120 6.39 -0.21 13.52
N HIS A 121 7.59 -0.57 13.97
CA HIS A 121 7.86 -1.04 15.32
C HIS A 121 8.52 0.07 16.18
N SER A 122 8.55 -0.12 17.50
CA SER A 122 9.07 0.89 18.45
C SER A 122 10.58 1.08 18.37
N ASP A 123 11.31 0.12 17.80
CA ASP A 123 12.75 0.21 17.50
C ASP A 123 13.05 0.92 16.16
N SER A 124 12.03 1.53 15.54
CA SER A 124 12.09 2.19 14.23
C SER A 124 12.24 1.24 13.03
N THR A 125 12.08 -0.07 13.23
CA THR A 125 11.98 -1.02 12.10
C THR A 125 10.68 -0.82 11.35
N VAL A 126 10.74 -0.81 10.01
CA VAL A 126 9.56 -0.83 9.14
C VAL A 126 9.54 -2.14 8.37
N VAL A 127 8.43 -2.87 8.46
CA VAL A 127 8.22 -4.12 7.74
C VAL A 127 7.11 -3.95 6.71
N TYR A 128 7.39 -4.37 5.47
CA TYR A 128 6.47 -4.24 4.35
C TYR A 128 5.82 -5.58 4.00
N TYR A 129 4.48 -5.60 3.93
CA TYR A 129 3.70 -6.75 3.46
C TYR A 129 2.76 -6.35 2.34
N ILE A 130 2.57 -7.21 1.35
CA ILE A 130 1.52 -7.01 0.34
C ILE A 130 0.23 -7.63 0.85
N MET A 131 -0.83 -6.83 0.94
CA MET A 131 -2.17 -7.27 1.28
C MET A 131 -3.05 -7.23 0.04
N HIS A 132 -3.75 -8.32 -0.26
CA HIS A 132 -4.63 -8.43 -1.42
C HIS A 132 -6.10 -8.22 -1.07
N GLN A 133 -6.85 -7.68 -2.02
CA GLN A 133 -8.31 -7.68 -1.95
C GLN A 133 -8.84 -9.05 -2.38
N GLY A 134 -9.19 -9.89 -1.41
CA GLY A 134 -9.74 -11.23 -1.63
C GLY A 134 -8.69 -12.34 -1.60
N ILE A 135 -9.11 -13.55 -1.97
CA ILE A 135 -8.27 -14.75 -1.96
C ILE A 135 -7.50 -14.83 -3.28
N VAL A 136 -6.17 -14.87 -3.20
CA VAL A 136 -5.27 -15.04 -4.35
C VAL A 136 -4.67 -16.44 -4.30
N LYS A 137 -4.63 -17.14 -5.44
CA LYS A 137 -4.00 -18.46 -5.52
C LYS A 137 -2.51 -18.36 -5.15
N PRO A 138 -1.99 -19.24 -4.28
CA PRO A 138 -0.57 -19.23 -3.96
C PRO A 138 0.24 -19.51 -5.22
N ARG A 139 1.34 -18.77 -5.39
CA ARG A 139 2.28 -19.07 -6.47
C ARG A 139 2.89 -20.44 -6.23
N GLN A 140 2.78 -21.33 -7.22
CA GLN A 140 3.61 -22.53 -7.24
C GLN A 140 4.98 -22.08 -7.77
N ASN A 141 5.98 -22.16 -6.89
CA ASN A 141 7.39 -21.96 -7.26
C ASN A 141 7.92 -23.21 -7.95
#